data_AF-A0A7X8LFU3-F1
#
_entry.id   AF-A0A7X8LFU3-F1
#
_cell.length_a   1.000
_cell.length_b   1.000
_cell.length_c   1.000
_cell.angle_alpha   90.00
_cell.angle_beta   90.00
_cell.angle_gamma   90.00
#
_symmetry.space_group_name_H-M   'P 1'
#
loop_
_entity.id
_entity.type
_entity.pdbx_description
1 polymer ?
#
loop_
_entity_poly.entity_id
_entity_poly.type
_entity_poly.pdbx_seq_one_letter_code
_entity_poly.pdbx_strand_id
1 'polypeptide(L)'
;MDINKMSYEEAISKLETLIEELENEECPLEDSISKFRKGIHLYNHCNSILKKAEGEVKIILEDGTSSLSELDALRETENEYY
;
A
#
# COMPACT_ATOMS: atom_id res chain seq x y z
N MET A 1 -10.08 13.22 9.09
CA MET A 1 -9.03 12.33 9.63
C MET A 1 -7.80 12.47 8.77
N ASP A 2 -6.63 12.51 9.37
CA ASP A 2 -5.35 12.60 8.66
C ASP A 2 -4.89 11.20 8.27
N ILE A 3 -4.85 10.88 6.97
CA ILE A 3 -4.46 9.57 6.46
C ILE A 3 -3.00 9.25 6.83
N ASN A 4 -2.14 10.26 6.91
CA ASN A 4 -0.73 10.10 7.25
C ASN A 4 -0.47 9.64 8.70
N LYS A 5 -1.51 9.63 9.55
CA LYS A 5 -1.44 9.23 10.96
C LYS A 5 -2.07 7.87 11.24
N MET A 6 -2.65 7.22 10.24
CA MET A 6 -3.29 5.91 10.40
C MET A 6 -2.24 4.80 10.54
N SER A 7 -2.55 3.77 11.32
CA SER A 7 -1.80 2.52 11.29
C SER A 7 -1.97 1.83 9.93
N TYR A 8 -1.15 0.80 9.68
CA TYR A 8 -1.30 -0.01 8.47
C TYR A 8 -2.68 -0.67 8.40
N GLU A 9 -3.10 -1.30 9.50
CA GLU A 9 -4.37 -2.01 9.64
C GLU A 9 -5.57 -1.08 9.44
N GLU A 10 -5.51 0.15 9.97
CA GLU A 10 -6.55 1.15 9.76
C GLU A 10 -6.63 1.63 8.31
N ALA A 11 -5.48 1.83 7.67
CA ALA A 11 -5.41 2.34 6.31
C ALA A 11 -5.83 1.29 5.28
N ILE A 12 -5.39 0.04 5.45
CA ILE A 12 -5.74 -1.07 4.55
C ILE A 12 -7.23 -1.41 4.65
N SER A 13 -7.79 -1.46 5.87
CA SER A 13 -9.22 -1.71 6.06
C SER A 13 -10.08 -0.63 5.38
N LYS A 14 -9.67 0.65 5.45
CA LYS A 14 -10.36 1.73 4.75
C LYS A 14 -10.22 1.64 3.23
N LEU A 15 -9.08 1.17 2.74
CA LEU A 15 -8.87 0.98 1.30
C LEU A 15 -9.78 -0.14 0.78
N GLU A 16 -9.88 -1.26 1.50
CA GLU A 16 -10.78 -2.37 1.18
C GLU A 16 -12.24 -1.92 1.13
N THR A 17 -12.72 -1.21 2.15
CA THR A 17 -14.08 -0.64 2.15
C THR A 17 -14.31 0.29 0.95
N LEU A 18 -13.32 1.09 0.58
CA LEU A 18 -13.44 2.00 -0.54
C LEU A 18 -13.52 1.24 -1.87
N ILE A 19 -12.80 0.13 -2.01
CA ILE A 19 -12.86 -0.75 -3.18
C ILE A 19 -14.26 -1.39 -3.26
N GLU A 20 -14.79 -1.92 -2.17
CA GLU A 20 -16.17 -2.45 -2.12
C GLU A 20 -17.21 -1.40 -2.54
N GLU A 21 -17.04 -0.16 -2.09
CA GLU A 21 -17.91 0.96 -2.47
C GLU A 21 -17.78 1.38 -3.94
N LEU A 22 -16.64 1.09 -4.59
CA LEU A 22 -16.37 1.37 -6.00
C LEU A 22 -16.90 0.26 -6.92
N GLU A 23 -16.93 -0.98 -6.43
CA GLU A 23 -17.48 -2.13 -7.15
C GLU A 23 -19.02 -2.12 -7.18
N ASN A 24 -19.65 -1.29 -6.36
CA ASN A 24 -21.10 -1.13 -6.37
C ASN A 24 -21.57 -0.36 -7.63
N GLU A 25 -22.39 -1.02 -8.45
CA GLU A 25 -22.92 -0.52 -9.73
C GLU A 25 -23.75 0.77 -9.61
N GLU A 26 -24.23 1.11 -8.40
CA GLU A 26 -25.02 2.32 -8.15
C GLU A 26 -24.16 3.56 -7.82
N CYS A 27 -22.82 3.46 -7.82
CA CYS A 27 -21.94 4.58 -7.47
C CYS A 27 -21.91 5.65 -8.59
N PRO A 28 -22.34 6.91 -8.32
CA PRO A 28 -22.24 7.99 -9.30
C PRO A 28 -20.80 8.27 -9.73
N LEU A 29 -20.59 8.65 -10.99
CA LEU A 29 -19.26 8.90 -11.55
C LEU A 29 -18.41 9.88 -10.71
N GLU A 30 -18.99 10.99 -10.26
CA GLU A 30 -18.28 11.99 -9.44
C GLU A 30 -17.81 11.39 -8.11
N ASP A 31 -18.64 10.54 -7.49
CA ASP A 31 -18.30 9.83 -6.26
C ASP A 31 -17.23 8.78 -6.51
N SER A 32 -17.28 8.06 -7.64
CA SER A 32 -16.27 7.09 -8.04
C SER A 32 -14.90 7.75 -8.20
N ILE A 33 -14.84 8.92 -8.83
CA ILE A 33 -13.58 9.68 -8.96
C ILE A 33 -13.08 10.15 -7.58
N SER A 34 -13.99 10.61 -6.72
CA SER A 34 -13.65 11.06 -5.36
C SER A 34 -13.09 9.93 -4.50
N LYS A 35 -13.74 8.76 -4.53
CA LYS A 35 -13.29 7.54 -3.87
C LYS A 35 -11.95 7.09 -4.43
N PHE A 36 -11.79 7.01 -5.76
CA PHE A 36 -10.53 6.62 -6.38
C PHE A 36 -9.34 7.47 -5.90
N ARG A 37 -9.48 8.80 -5.85
CA ARG A 37 -8.43 9.69 -5.32
C ARG A 37 -8.07 9.38 -3.88
N LYS A 38 -9.06 9.12 -3.02
CA LYS A 38 -8.83 8.71 -1.62
C LYS A 38 -8.14 7.34 -1.57
N GLY A 39 -8.55 6.40 -2.41
CA GLY A 39 -7.94 5.08 -2.56
C GLY A 39 -6.45 5.17 -2.90
N ILE A 40 -6.07 6.01 -3.85
CA ILE A 40 -4.66 6.27 -4.18
C ILE A 40 -3.88 6.82 -2.98
N HIS A 41 -4.47 7.72 -2.20
CA HIS A 41 -3.80 8.26 -1.03
C HIS A 41 -3.61 7.21 0.08
N LEU A 42 -4.62 6.36 0.31
CA LEU A 42 -4.52 5.22 1.24
C LEU A 42 -3.47 4.20 0.76
N TYR A 43 -3.48 3.84 -0.52
CA TYR A 43 -2.49 2.95 -1.12
C TYR A 43 -1.06 3.46 -0.93
N ASN A 44 -0.82 4.74 -1.22
CA ASN A 44 0.49 5.35 -1.04
C ASN A 44 0.95 5.35 0.43
N HIS A 45 0.01 5.58 1.36
CA HIS A 45 0.29 5.51 2.80
C HIS A 45 0.65 4.08 3.23
N CYS A 46 -0.14 3.09 2.84
CA CYS A 46 0.17 1.67 3.10
C CYS A 46 1.55 1.28 2.56
N ASN A 47 1.84 1.63 1.30
CA ASN A 47 3.14 1.35 0.68
C ASN A 47 4.29 2.05 1.42
N SER A 48 4.09 3.28 1.90
CA SER A 48 5.09 3.97 2.72
C SER A 48 5.37 3.26 4.04
N ILE A 49 4.35 2.72 4.70
CA ILE A 49 4.52 1.96 5.95
C ILE A 49 5.27 0.66 5.67
N LEU A 50 4.88 -0.08 4.62
CA LEU A 50 5.54 -1.33 4.22
C LEU A 50 7.01 -1.10 3.88
N LYS A 51 7.34 -0.09 3.07
CA LYS A 51 8.73 0.27 2.76
C LYS A 51 9.57 0.59 3.99
N LYS A 52 8.97 1.23 5.00
CA LYS A 52 9.66 1.50 6.28
C LYS A 52 9.93 0.20 7.04
N ALA A 53 8.94 -0.68 7.12
CA ALA A 53 9.07 -1.98 7.77
C ALA A 53 10.11 -2.87 7.07
N GLU A 54 10.10 -2.91 5.73
CA GLU A 54 11.12 -3.58 4.91
C GLU A 54 12.53 -3.06 5.24
N GLY A 55 12.70 -1.73 5.32
CA GLY A 55 13.97 -1.11 5.68
C GLY A 55 14.45 -1.50 7.09
N GLU A 56 13.54 -1.55 8.07
CA GLU A 56 13.85 -1.99 9.43
C GLU A 56 14.27 -3.46 9.46
N VAL A 57 13.57 -4.34 8.73
CA VAL A 57 13.92 -5.76 8.59
C VAL A 57 15.28 -5.93 7.91
N LYS A 58 15.56 -5.14 6.86
CA LYS A 58 16.85 -5.14 6.15
C LYS A 58 18.01 -4.83 7.07
N ILE A 59 17.90 -3.80 7.91
CA ILE A 59 18.94 -3.44 8.90
C ILE A 59 19.21 -4.62 9.86
N ILE A 60 18.15 -5.25 10.39
CA ILE A 60 18.26 -6.38 11.31
C ILE A 60 18.98 -7.58 10.65
N LEU A 61 18.70 -7.85 9.37
CA LEU A 61 19.28 -8.97 8.64
C LEU A 61 20.72 -8.71 8.17
N GLU A 62 21.06 -7.47 7.82
CA GLU A 62 22.44 -7.07 7.48
C GLU A 62 23.37 -7.19 8.70
N ASP A 63 22.86 -6.89 9.90
CA ASP A 63 23.59 -7.08 11.17
C ASP A 63 23.75 -8.57 11.56
N GLY A 64 23.04 -9.49 10.89
CA GLY A 64 22.91 -10.89 11.28
C GLY A 64 22.94 -11.88 10.11
N THR A 65 23.94 -11.81 9.22
CA THR A 65 24.28 -12.89 8.25
C THR A 65 23.08 -13.54 7.53
N SER A 66 22.42 -12.90 6.56
CA SER A 66 21.84 -13.61 5.40
C SER A 66 21.38 -12.70 4.26
N SER A 67 21.40 -13.26 3.04
CA SER A 67 21.31 -12.57 1.74
C SER A 67 19.89 -12.08 1.41
N LEU A 68 19.74 -10.76 1.25
CA LEU A 68 18.51 -10.06 0.81
C LEU A 68 18.23 -10.18 -0.70
N SER A 69 19.08 -10.91 -1.43
CA SER A 69 19.03 -11.04 -2.89
C SER A 69 17.72 -11.63 -3.44
N GLU A 70 16.97 -12.38 -2.63
CA GLU A 70 15.73 -13.03 -3.08
C GLU A 70 14.48 -12.13 -2.93
N LEU A 71 14.46 -11.17 -1.98
CA LEU A 71 13.35 -10.24 -1.82
C LEU A 71 13.37 -9.12 -2.87
N ASP A 72 14.57 -8.59 -3.17
CA ASP A 72 14.73 -7.51 -4.16
C ASP A 72 14.35 -8.00 -5.59
N ALA A 73 14.56 -9.29 -5.88
CA ALA A 73 14.21 -9.91 -7.17
C ALA A 73 12.68 -9.97 -7.43
N LEU A 74 11.84 -10.01 -6.39
CA LEU A 74 10.38 -10.01 -6.55
C LEU A 74 9.83 -8.62 -6.93
N ARG A 75 10.47 -7.54 -6.46
CA ARG A 75 10.09 -6.15 -6.80
C ARG A 75 10.38 -5.77 -8.24
N GLU A 76 11.39 -6.36 -8.87
CA GLU A 76 11.69 -6.09 -10.28
C GLU A 76 10.63 -6.65 -11.23
N THR A 77 9.93 -7.73 -10.84
CA THR A 77 8.88 -8.34 -11.67
C THR A 77 7.55 -7.55 -11.69
N GLU A 78 7.28 -6.74 -10.67
CA GLU A 78 6.07 -5.90 -10.62
C GLU A 78 6.20 -4.60 -11.46
N ASN A 79 7.43 -4.20 -11.80
CA ASN A 79 7.70 -2.94 -12.50
C ASN A 79 7.71 -3.08 -14.05
N GLU A 80 7.39 -4.25 -14.59
CA GLU A 80 7.30 -4.53 -16.04
C GLU A 80 5.88 -4.34 -16.64
N TYR A 81 4.88 -3.97 -15.83
CA TYR A 81 3.49 -3.80 -16.28
C TYR A 81 3.02 -2.33 -16.33
N TYR A 82 3.93 -1.38 -16.60
CA TYR A 82 3.60 0.00 -16.97
C TYR A 82 4.38 0.48 -18.19
#